data_AF-A0A290HMB7-F1
#
_entry.id   AF-A0A290HMB7-F1
#
_cell.length_a   1.000
_cell.length_b   1.000
_cell.length_c   1.000
_cell.angle_alpha   90.00
_cell.angle_beta   90.00
_cell.angle_gamma   90.00
#
_symmetry.space_group_name_H-M   'P 1'
#
loop_
_entity.id
_entity.type
_entity.pdbx_description
1 polymer ?
#
loop_
_entity_poly.entity_id
_entity_poly.type
_entity_poly.pdbx_seq_one_letter_code
_entity_poly.pdbx_strand_id
1 'polypeptide(L)' 'MLENIAQMLCSKERLLTEIYFDLQLFFESKYGKNTIVFMEIGSFFETYEVNNETHQIGKAKEVSELLNIQLTRKTNPF' A
#
# COMPACT_ATOMS: atom_id res chain seq x y z
N MET A 1 8.71 -17.76 1.22
CA MET A 1 8.03 -16.56 1.77
C MET A 1 8.57 -15.28 1.13
N LEU A 2 9.87 -14.98 1.24
CA LEU A 2 10.49 -13.83 0.54
C LEU A 2 10.45 -13.97 -1.00
N GLU A 3 10.67 -15.18 -1.51
CA GLU A 3 10.55 -15.47 -2.96
C GLU A 3 9.15 -15.18 -3.51
N ASN A 4 8.09 -15.46 -2.74
CA ASN A 4 6.71 -15.16 -3.15
C ASN A 4 6.45 -13.64 -3.22
N ILE A 5 7.03 -12.87 -2.29
CA ILE A 5 6.93 -11.40 -2.30
C ILE A 5 7.67 -10.82 -3.50
N ALA A 6 8.89 -11.32 -3.77
CA ALA A 6 9.65 -10.91 -4.94
C ALA A 6 8.90 -11.23 -6.24
N GLN A 7 8.24 -12.39 -6.31
CA GLN A 7 7.43 -12.76 -7.47
C GLN A 7 6.19 -11.86 -7.64
N MET A 8 5.53 -11.46 -6.54
CA MET A 8 4.43 -10.48 -6.59
C MET A 8 4.89 -9.12 -7.10
N LEU A 9 6.03 -8.63 -6.62
CA LEU A 9 6.61 -7.34 -7.03
C LEU A 9 7.05 -7.32 -8.50
N CYS A 10 7.52 -8.46 -9.03
CA CYS A 10 7.95 -8.59 -10.42
C CYS A 10 6.80 -8.76 -11.44
N SER A 11 5.53 -8.77 -10.98
CA SER A 11 4.38 -8.91 -11.86
C SER A 11 4.19 -7.65 -12.73
N LYS A 12 4.40 -7.79 -14.05
CA LYS A 12 4.23 -6.68 -15.01
C LYS A 12 2.78 -6.42 -15.43
N GLU A 13 1.88 -7.36 -15.15
CA GLU A 13 0.47 -7.30 -15.59
C GLU A 13 -0.45 -6.65 -14.57
N ARG A 14 0.03 -6.45 -13.33
CA ARG A 14 -0.77 -5.92 -12.22
C ARG A 14 -0.46 -4.45 -11.98
N LEU A 15 -1.46 -3.73 -11.49
CA LEU A 15 -1.24 -2.36 -11.04
C LEU A 15 -0.44 -2.36 -9.74
N LEU A 16 0.45 -1.37 -9.61
CA LEU A 16 1.28 -1.19 -8.43
C LEU A 16 0.44 -1.11 -7.14
N THR A 17 -0.71 -0.44 -7.20
CA THR A 17 -1.62 -0.30 -6.06
C THR A 17 -2.27 -1.63 -5.67
N GLU A 18 -2.53 -2.52 -6.62
CA GLU A 18 -3.06 -3.86 -6.32
C GLU A 18 -2.00 -4.71 -5.59
N ILE A 19 -0.76 -4.69 -6.09
CA ILE A 19 0.37 -5.34 -5.43
C ILE A 19 0.56 -4.79 -4.02
N TYR A 20 0.48 -3.47 -3.85
CA TYR A 20 0.56 -2.83 -2.55
C TYR A 20 -0.52 -3.33 -1.59
N PHE A 21 -1.79 -3.37 -1.99
CA PHE A 21 -2.87 -3.77 -1.08
C PHE A 21 -2.77 -5.25 -0.69
N ASP A 22 -2.32 -6.13 -1.59
CA ASP A 22 -2.04 -7.51 -1.23
C ASP A 22 -0.92 -7.62 -0.19
N LEU A 23 0.15 -6.84 -0.36
CA LEU A 23 1.25 -6.80 0.60
C LEU A 23 0.79 -6.24 1.95
N GLN A 24 0.00 -5.17 1.93
CA GLN A 24 -0.58 -4.56 3.13
C GLN A 24 -1.41 -5.58 3.90
N LEU A 25 -2.36 -6.27 3.24
CA LEU A 25 -3.19 -7.31 3.87
C LEU A 25 -2.35 -8.49 4.38
N PHE A 26 -1.36 -8.93 3.62
CA PHE A 26 -0.46 -10.01 4.01
C PHE A 26 0.31 -9.67 5.29
N PHE A 27 0.88 -8.46 5.36
CA PHE A 27 1.66 -8.04 6.52
C PHE A 27 0.79 -7.65 7.72
N GLU A 28 -0.40 -7.07 7.51
CA GLU A 28 -1.39 -6.87 8.57
C GLU A 28 -1.83 -8.18 9.21
N SER A 29 -2.07 -9.22 8.39
CA SER A 29 -2.40 -10.56 8.90
C SER A 29 -1.27 -11.15 9.76
N LYS A 30 -0.01 -10.86 9.40
CA LYS A 30 1.17 -11.40 10.07
C LYS A 30 1.56 -10.65 11.35
N TYR A 31 1.50 -9.32 11.33
CA TYR A 31 2.05 -8.46 12.38
C TYR A 31 0.98 -7.62 13.10
N GLY A 32 -0.27 -7.72 12.67
CA GLY A 32 -1.43 -7.07 13.28
C GLY A 32 -1.92 -5.83 12.51
N LYS A 33 -3.12 -5.37 12.89
CA LYS A 33 -3.86 -4.29 12.21
C LYS A 33 -3.15 -2.93 12.14
N ASN A 34 -2.11 -2.71 12.93
CA ASN A 34 -1.35 -1.44 12.94
C ASN A 34 -0.12 -1.48 12.02
N THR A 35 0.04 -2.54 11.24
CA THR A 35 1.14 -2.66 10.29
C THR A 35 0.95 -1.68 9.14
N ILE A 36 2.04 -1.03 8.72
CA ILE A 36 2.05 -0.12 7.56
C ILE A 36 3.16 -0.58 6.63
N VAL A 37 2.83 -0.77 5.36
CA VAL A 37 3.81 -1.01 4.31
C VAL A 37 4.22 0.33 3.71
N PHE A 38 5.52 0.59 3.72
CA PHE A 38 6.14 1.62 2.88
C PHE A 38 6.76 0.94 1.67
N MET A 39 6.32 1.32 0.48
CA MET A 39 6.82 0.78 -0.78
C MET A 39 7.70 1.81 -1.47
N GLU A 40 8.95 1.43 -1.77
CA GLU A 40 9.89 2.29 -2.49
C GLU A 40 9.50 2.39 -3.96
N ILE A 41 9.21 3.61 -4.42
CA ILE A 41 8.85 3.93 -5.80
C ILE A 41 9.73 5.08 -6.28
N GLY A 42 10.71 4.74 -7.12
CA GLY A 42 11.71 5.69 -7.60
C GLY A 42 12.55 6.23 -6.43
N SER A 43 12.35 7.50 -6.06
CA SER A 43 13.08 8.15 -4.96
C SER A 43 12.23 8.40 -3.72
N PHE A 44 11.00 7.88 -3.68
CA PHE A 44 10.05 8.12 -2.60
C PHE A 44 9.58 6.80 -1.98
N PHE A 45 9.22 6.86 -0.70
CA PHE A 45 8.43 5.81 -0.05
C PHE A 45 6.97 6.20 -0.07
N GLU A 46 6.16 5.41 -0.75
CA GLU A 46 4.73 5.62 -0.87
C GLU A 46 3.96 4.63 0.02
N THR A 47 2.86 5.11 0.58
CA THR A 47 1.85 4.32 1.29
C THR A 47 0.49 4.73 0.76
N TYR A 48 -0.42 3.77 0.62
CA TYR A 48 -1.75 3.99 0.04
C TYR A 48 -2.85 3.51 0.99
N GLU A 49 -4.04 4.06 0.79
CA GLU A 49 -5.26 3.69 1.49
C GLU A 49 -6.41 3.61 0.49
N VAL A 50 -7.25 2.59 0.64
CA VAL A 50 -8.58 2.54 0.04
C VAL A 50 -9.59 2.55 1.17
N ASN A 51 -10.51 3.50 1.11
CA ASN A 51 -11.57 3.65 2.10
C ASN A 51 -12.87 3.90 1.36
N ASN A 52 -13.60 2.81 1.10
CA ASN A 52 -14.92 2.83 0.46
C ASN A 52 -15.88 1.92 1.24
N GLU A 53 -17.15 1.84 0.80
CA GLU A 53 -18.19 1.07 1.50
C GLU A 53 -17.90 -0.44 1.60
N THR A 54 -17.04 -0.97 0.74
CA THR A 54 -16.73 -2.41 0.64
C THR A 54 -15.32 -2.78 1.12
N HIS A 55 -14.38 -1.84 1.07
CA HIS A 55 -12.96 -2.06 1.35
C HIS A 55 -12.37 -0.92 2.18
N GLN A 56 -11.74 -1.29 3.29
CA GLN A 56 -10.98 -0.39 4.16
C GLN A 56 -9.60 -1.02 4.40
N ILE A 57 -8.61 -0.60 3.62
CA ILE A 57 -7.26 -1.18 3.65
C ILE A 57 -6.24 -0.05 3.63
N GLY A 58 -5.21 -0.16 4.47
CA GLY A 58 -4.15 0.82 4.60
C GLY A 58 -4.50 1.96 5.55
N LYS A 59 -3.51 2.83 5.78
CA LYS A 59 -3.54 3.88 6.81
C LYS A 59 -2.90 5.19 6.33
N ALA A 60 -2.91 5.45 5.01
CA ALA A 60 -2.24 6.60 4.42
C ALA A 60 -2.74 7.94 5.01
N LYS A 61 -4.03 8.06 5.33
CA LYS A 61 -4.58 9.23 6.00
C LYS A 61 -3.99 9.42 7.40
N GLU A 62 -4.01 8.37 8.22
CA GLU A 62 -3.43 8.38 9.58
C GLU A 62 -1.93 8.74 9.55
N VAL A 63 -1.18 8.16 8.60
CA VAL A 63 0.25 8.48 8.40
C VAL A 63 0.45 9.94 7.99
N SER A 64 -0.40 10.47 7.11
CA SER A 64 -0.29 11.85 6.64
C SER A 64 -0.50 12.87 7.78
N GLU A 65 -1.46 12.59 8.66
CA GLU A 65 -1.77 13.42 9.82
C GLU A 65 -0.65 13.33 10.87
N LEU A 66 -0.14 12.13 11.14
CA LEU A 66 0.92 11.90 12.12
C LEU A 66 2.25 12.55 11.72
N LEU A 67 2.63 12.40 10.45
CA LEU A 67 3.90 12.91 9.93
C LEU A 67 3.80 14.36 9.45
N ASN A 68 2.59 14.94 9.44
CA ASN A 68 2.29 16.27 8.90
C ASN A 68 2.80 16.42 7.45
N ILE A 69 2.48 15.43 6.60
CA ILE A 69 2.82 15.40 5.17
C ILE A 69 1.57 15.50 4.31
N GLN A 70 1.74 15.97 3.07
CA GLN A 70 0.62 16.14 2.15
C GLN A 70 0.06 14.77 1.69
N LEU A 71 -1.24 14.55 1.93
CA LEU A 71 -1.98 13.43 1.36
C LEU A 71 -2.48 13.79 -0.05
N THR A 72 -2.09 13.02 -1.05
CA THR A 72 -2.54 13.18 -2.44
C THR A 72 -3.41 12.02 -2.88
N ARG A 73 -4.45 12.30 -3.69
CA ARG A 73 -5.27 11.25 -4.30
C ARG A 73 -4.64 10.80 -5.61
N LYS A 74 -4.38 9.51 -5.75
CA LYS A 74 -4.01 8.89 -7.03
C LYS A 74 -5.29 8.61 -7.82
N THR A 75 -5.52 9.37 -8.88
CA THR A 75 -6.59 9.12 -9.85
C THR A 75 -5.97 8.39 -11.04
N ASN A 76 -6.38 7.16 -11.32
CA ASN A 76 -5.99 6.51 -12.56
C ASN A 76 -6.74 7.19 -13.73
N PRO A 77 -6.04 7.66 -14.78
CA PRO A 77 -6.67 8.33 -15.92
C PRO A 77 -7.23 7.36 -16.98
N PHE A 78 -7.49 6.09 -16.63
CA PHE A 78 -8.03 5.06 -17.53
C PHE A 78 -9.14 4.26 -16.85
#